data_AF-A0A744QEL8-F1
#
_entry.id   AF-A0A744QEL8-F1
#
_cell.length_a   1.000
_cell.length_b   1.000
_cell.length_c   1.000
_cell.angle_alpha   90.00
_cell.angle_beta   90.00
_cell.angle_gamma   90.00
#
_symmetry.space_group_name_H-M   'P 1'
#
loop_
_entity.id
_entity.type
_entity.pdbx_description
1 polymer ?
#
loop_
_entity_poly.entity_id
_entity_poly.type
_entity_poly.pdbx_seq_one_letter_code
_entity_poly.pdbx_strand_id
1 'polypeptide(L)'
;MKLNDKPRQLAVPFASTGDKNNIPDKATQQTKESGNAAYDSGFPPVTMTPISAGGIPPHGKDFNGLMHDITAAIRYVQAGGLYTYNADFAGAIGGYAKDAILAGVST
;
A
#
# COMPACT_ATOMS: atom_id res chain seq x y z
N MET A 1 -20.22 -2.11 -16.76
CA MET A 1 -20.25 -0.94 -15.88
C MET A 1 -20.64 0.26 -16.72
N LYS A 2 -21.73 0.95 -16.39
CA LYS A 2 -22.19 2.14 -17.10
C LYS A 2 -21.41 3.36 -16.59
N LEU A 3 -21.35 4.45 -17.37
CA LEU A 3 -20.63 5.68 -16.97
C LEU A 3 -21.11 6.22 -15.61
N ASN A 4 -22.39 6.04 -15.31
CA ASN A 4 -23.01 6.47 -14.05
C ASN A 4 -22.73 5.54 -12.86
N ASP A 5 -22.12 4.37 -13.09
CA ASP A 5 -21.70 3.46 -12.02
C ASP A 5 -20.29 3.82 -11.49
N LYS A 6 -19.67 4.89 -12.01
CA LYS A 6 -18.30 5.29 -11.65
C LYS A 6 -18.18 5.53 -10.14
N PRO A 7 -17.21 4.89 -9.45
CA PRO A 7 -16.97 5.14 -8.03
C PRO A 7 -16.62 6.61 -7.75
N ARG A 8 -16.83 7.03 -6.50
CA ARG A 8 -16.39 8.34 -6.01
C ARG A 8 -14.88 8.53 -6.20
N GLN A 9 -14.46 9.73 -6.60
CA GLN A 9 -13.06 10.13 -6.59
C GLN A 9 -12.57 10.49 -5.17
N LEU A 10 -11.35 10.09 -4.85
CA LEU A 10 -10.74 10.30 -3.54
C LEU A 10 -10.08 11.67 -3.48
N ALA A 11 -10.72 12.64 -2.80
CA ALA A 11 -10.13 13.96 -2.59
C ALA A 11 -8.94 13.94 -1.62
N VAL A 12 -8.95 13.02 -0.64
CA VAL A 12 -7.92 12.88 0.40
C VAL A 12 -7.63 11.38 0.58
N PRO A 13 -6.36 10.95 0.64
CA PRO A 13 -6.00 9.58 1.02
C PRO A 13 -6.48 9.26 2.43
N PHE A 14 -6.82 8.00 2.69
CA PHE A 14 -7.22 7.53 4.00
C PHE A 14 -6.12 7.81 5.04
N ALA A 15 -6.52 8.16 6.27
CA ALA A 15 -5.60 8.48 7.37
C ALA A 15 -4.48 9.49 7.02
N SER A 16 -4.71 10.44 6.11
CA SER A 16 -3.69 11.41 5.68
C SER A 16 -3.10 12.21 6.85
N THR A 17 -3.94 12.65 7.79
CA THR A 17 -3.53 13.31 9.05
C THR A 17 -3.68 12.40 10.27
N GLY A 18 -4.10 11.15 10.08
CA GLY A 18 -4.30 10.18 11.16
C GLY A 18 -3.02 9.42 11.48
N ASP A 19 -3.00 8.83 12.69
CA ASP A 19 -1.97 7.90 13.13
C ASP A 19 -1.87 6.70 12.17
N LYS A 20 -0.67 6.47 11.63
CA LYS A 20 -0.37 5.35 10.72
C LYS A 20 1.07 4.92 10.90
N ASN A 21 1.33 3.64 10.68
CA ASN A 21 2.68 3.10 10.58
C ASN A 21 3.14 3.13 9.13
N ASN A 22 4.44 3.26 8.92
CA ASN A 22 5.06 2.93 7.64
C ASN A 22 5.14 1.41 7.52
N ILE A 23 4.61 0.83 6.44
CA ILE A 23 4.64 -0.62 6.23
C ILE A 23 5.93 -0.96 5.47
N PRO A 24 6.87 -1.70 6.07
CA PRO A 24 8.11 -2.07 5.39
C PRO A 24 7.86 -3.09 4.29
N ASP A 25 8.71 -3.09 3.27
CA ASP A 25 8.64 -4.08 2.19
C ASP A 25 8.91 -5.50 2.68
N LYS A 26 9.83 -5.63 3.65
CA LYS A 26 10.31 -6.91 4.18
C LYS A 26 10.06 -7.01 5.68
N ALA A 27 9.54 -8.15 6.12
CA ALA A 27 9.41 -8.42 7.54
C ALA A 27 10.78 -8.67 8.19
N THR A 28 10.89 -8.21 9.43
CA THR A 28 12.01 -8.53 10.34
C THR A 28 11.51 -9.46 11.44
N GLN A 29 12.41 -9.98 12.26
CA GLN A 29 12.02 -10.70 13.48
C GLN A 29 11.16 -9.80 14.39
N GLN A 30 11.57 -8.55 14.55
CA GLN A 30 10.85 -7.58 15.38
C GLN A 30 9.43 -7.36 14.88
N THR A 31 9.22 -7.12 13.58
CA THR A 31 7.86 -6.89 13.06
C THR A 31 6.96 -8.10 13.23
N LYS A 32 7.51 -9.31 13.09
CA LYS A 32 6.76 -10.56 13.30
C LYS A 32 6.32 -10.73 14.75
N GLU A 33 7.20 -10.45 15.70
CA GLU A 33 6.94 -10.58 17.14
C GLU A 33 6.02 -9.47 17.67
N SER A 34 6.16 -8.24 17.16
CA SER A 34 5.34 -7.10 17.57
C SER A 34 3.98 -7.03 16.90
N GLY A 35 3.69 -7.93 15.95
CA GLY A 35 2.41 -7.96 15.23
C GLY A 35 2.31 -6.97 14.07
N ASN A 36 3.42 -6.35 13.68
CA ASN A 36 3.45 -5.36 12.61
C ASN A 36 3.43 -6.02 11.23
N ALA A 37 2.62 -5.48 10.33
CA ALA A 37 2.55 -5.93 8.94
C ALA A 37 3.80 -5.55 8.13
N ALA A 38 4.08 -6.31 7.08
CA ALA A 38 5.04 -5.99 6.02
C ALA A 38 4.48 -6.41 4.66
N TYR A 39 4.92 -5.80 3.55
CA TYR A 39 4.37 -6.12 2.23
C TYR A 39 4.67 -7.55 1.76
N ASP A 40 5.84 -8.11 2.09
CA ASP A 40 6.21 -9.47 1.66
C ASP A 40 5.44 -10.61 2.33
N SER A 41 4.93 -10.37 3.53
CA SER A 41 4.38 -11.41 4.41
C SER A 41 3.01 -11.07 5.00
N GLY A 42 2.52 -9.86 4.78
CA GLY A 42 1.25 -9.38 5.32
C GLY A 42 1.29 -9.23 6.84
N PHE A 43 0.13 -9.44 7.47
CA PHE A 43 0.04 -9.48 8.94
C PHE A 43 0.66 -10.78 9.47
N PRO A 44 1.52 -10.74 10.50
CA PRO A 44 2.19 -11.93 10.99
C PRO A 44 1.22 -12.89 11.71
N PRO A 45 1.51 -14.21 11.78
CA PRO A 45 0.62 -15.22 12.37
C PRO A 45 0.23 -14.97 13.83
N VAL A 46 1.06 -14.24 14.60
CA VAL A 46 0.73 -13.84 15.97
C VAL A 46 -0.56 -13.00 16.03
N THR A 47 -0.92 -12.35 14.92
CA THR A 47 -2.17 -11.59 14.77
C THR A 47 -3.39 -12.40 14.37
N MET A 48 -3.18 -13.66 14.02
CA MET A 48 -4.23 -14.62 13.67
C MET A 48 -4.36 -15.72 14.73
N THR A 49 -3.59 -15.60 15.82
CA THR A 49 -3.65 -16.50 16.97
C THR A 49 -4.71 -15.98 17.95
N PRO A 50 -5.54 -16.85 18.55
CA PRO A 50 -6.49 -16.41 19.59
C PRO A 50 -5.80 -15.67 20.72
N ILE A 51 -6.44 -14.63 21.25
CA ILE A 51 -5.90 -13.85 22.38
C ILE A 51 -5.65 -14.75 23.60
N SER A 52 -6.54 -15.73 23.84
CA SER A 52 -6.38 -16.72 24.92
C SER A 52 -5.17 -17.64 24.75
N ALA A 53 -4.60 -17.72 23.55
CA ALA A 53 -3.40 -18.48 23.22
C ALA A 53 -2.16 -17.58 23.05
N GLY A 54 -2.23 -16.31 23.50
CA GLY A 54 -1.12 -15.36 23.43
C GLY A 54 -1.01 -14.56 22.14
N GLY A 55 -2.03 -14.58 21.28
CA GLY A 55 -2.09 -13.71 20.10
C GLY A 55 -2.34 -12.24 20.43
N ILE A 56 -2.03 -11.36 19.48
CA ILE A 56 -2.26 -9.90 19.57
C ILE A 56 -3.08 -9.43 18.38
N PRO A 57 -4.08 -8.54 18.53
CA PRO A 57 -4.84 -8.09 17.36
C PRO A 57 -3.95 -7.34 16.35
N PRO A 58 -4.28 -7.36 15.05
CA PRO A 58 -3.58 -6.52 14.07
C PRO A 58 -3.66 -5.03 14.46
N HIS A 59 -2.58 -4.29 14.20
CA HIS A 59 -2.53 -2.87 14.59
C HIS A 59 -3.42 -2.00 13.70
N GLY A 60 -4.28 -1.19 14.31
CA GLY A 60 -5.07 -0.18 13.59
C GLY A 60 -4.20 0.80 12.79
N LYS A 61 -2.99 1.11 13.29
CA LYS A 61 -2.02 1.94 12.58
C LYS A 61 -1.48 1.28 11.31
N ASP A 62 -1.40 -0.05 11.27
CA ASP A 62 -0.99 -0.78 10.07
C ASP A 62 -2.10 -0.79 9.02
N PHE A 63 -3.36 -0.95 9.44
CA PHE A 63 -4.51 -0.77 8.53
C PHE A 63 -4.53 0.65 7.95
N ASN A 64 -4.32 1.66 8.79
CA ASN A 64 -4.26 3.06 8.34
C ASN A 64 -3.11 3.28 7.35
N GLY A 65 -1.92 2.71 7.61
CA GLY A 65 -0.77 2.77 6.69
C GLY A 65 -1.07 2.13 5.35
N LEU A 66 -1.49 0.86 5.35
CA LEU A 66 -1.81 0.12 4.14
C LEU A 66 -2.91 0.81 3.30
N MET A 67 -3.98 1.27 3.95
CA MET A 67 -5.07 1.97 3.26
C MET A 67 -4.63 3.35 2.77
N HIS A 68 -3.72 4.01 3.47
CA HIS A 68 -3.12 5.26 3.00
C HIS A 68 -2.36 5.03 1.68
N ASP A 69 -1.47 4.04 1.64
CA ASP A 69 -0.65 3.75 0.44
C ASP A 69 -1.53 3.43 -0.77
N ILE A 70 -2.54 2.57 -0.58
CA ILE A 70 -3.49 2.20 -1.64
C ILE A 70 -4.30 3.42 -2.11
N THR A 71 -4.90 4.17 -1.18
CA THR A 71 -5.78 5.29 -1.55
C THR A 71 -5.00 6.49 -2.10
N ALA A 72 -3.74 6.68 -1.73
CA ALA A 72 -2.84 7.67 -2.31
C ALA A 72 -2.53 7.34 -3.78
N ALA A 73 -2.17 6.09 -4.08
CA ALA A 73 -1.94 5.64 -5.45
C ALA A 73 -3.21 5.75 -6.32
N ILE A 74 -4.36 5.33 -5.79
CA ILE A 74 -5.66 5.47 -6.48
C ILE A 74 -5.95 6.95 -6.76
N ARG A 75 -5.78 7.83 -5.78
CA ARG A 75 -6.02 9.27 -5.94
C ARG A 75 -5.12 9.87 -7.03
N TYR A 76 -3.85 9.50 -7.07
CA TYR A 76 -2.91 9.98 -8.08
C TYR A 76 -3.44 9.74 -9.50
N VAL A 77 -3.84 8.49 -9.79
CA VAL A 77 -4.39 8.11 -11.11
C VAL A 77 -5.76 8.75 -11.36
N GLN A 78 -6.64 8.81 -10.35
CA GLN A 78 -7.95 9.45 -10.48
C GLN A 78 -7.88 10.95 -10.77
N ALA A 79 -6.77 11.61 -10.40
CA ALA A 79 -6.49 13.01 -10.70
C ALA A 79 -5.82 13.21 -12.08
N GLY A 80 -5.66 12.14 -12.87
CA GLY A 80 -5.01 12.17 -14.18
C GLY A 80 -3.49 11.93 -14.13
N GLY A 81 -2.94 11.55 -12.97
CA GLY A 81 -1.54 11.20 -12.83
C GLY A 81 -1.19 9.91 -13.58
N LEU A 82 -0.05 9.94 -14.27
CA LEU A 82 0.57 8.79 -14.92
C LEU A 82 1.99 8.65 -14.38
N TYR A 83 2.45 7.44 -14.09
CA TYR A 83 3.80 7.23 -13.60
C TYR A 83 4.81 7.48 -14.73
N THR A 84 5.87 8.24 -14.45
CA THR A 84 7.01 8.36 -15.36
C THR A 84 7.91 7.13 -15.26
N TYR A 85 8.82 6.96 -16.21
CA TYR A 85 9.85 5.93 -16.07
C TYR A 85 10.66 6.13 -14.77
N ASN A 86 10.76 5.06 -14.00
CA ASN A 86 11.57 4.96 -12.79
C ASN A 86 12.49 3.74 -12.94
N ALA A 87 13.80 3.99 -12.96
CA ALA A 87 14.83 2.97 -13.18
C ALA A 87 14.94 1.98 -12.02
N ASP A 88 14.86 2.46 -10.77
CA ASP A 88 14.93 1.60 -9.58
C ASP A 88 13.73 0.67 -9.50
N PHE A 89 12.54 1.21 -9.76
CA PHE A 89 11.32 0.42 -9.83
C PHE A 89 11.38 -0.61 -10.96
N ALA A 90 11.81 -0.19 -12.17
CA ALA A 90 12.00 -1.11 -13.29
C ALA A 90 12.96 -2.24 -12.93
N GLY A 91 14.09 -1.92 -12.28
CA GLY A 91 15.03 -2.93 -11.78
C GLY A 91 14.38 -3.89 -10.79
N ALA A 92 13.57 -3.37 -9.86
CA ALA A 92 12.89 -4.17 -8.83
C ALA A 92 11.81 -5.11 -9.39
N ILE A 93 11.12 -4.74 -10.47
CA ILE A 93 10.02 -5.54 -11.06
C ILE A 93 10.41 -6.33 -12.32
N GLY A 94 11.68 -6.27 -12.76
CA GLY A 94 12.14 -6.95 -13.98
C GLY A 94 11.80 -6.21 -15.28
N GLY A 95 11.61 -4.90 -15.21
CA GLY A 95 11.23 -4.02 -16.30
C GLY A 95 9.73 -3.72 -16.33
N TYR A 96 9.35 -2.62 -16.97
CA TYR A 96 7.95 -2.40 -17.30
C TYR A 96 7.51 -3.42 -18.36
N ALA A 97 6.27 -3.92 -18.23
CA ALA A 97 5.71 -4.84 -19.21
C ALA A 97 5.67 -4.20 -20.61
N LYS A 98 5.71 -5.03 -21.65
CA LYS A 98 5.50 -4.57 -23.03
C LYS A 98 4.18 -3.80 -23.11
N ASP A 99 4.20 -2.69 -23.84
CA ASP A 99 3.06 -1.78 -24.05
C ASP A 99 2.60 -1.03 -22.79
N ALA A 100 3.40 -0.99 -21.72
CA ALA A 100 3.16 -0.12 -20.57
C ALA A 100 3.16 1.36 -20.99
N ILE A 101 2.13 2.09 -20.55
CA ILE A 101 2.00 3.54 -20.77
C ILE A 101 2.61 4.27 -19.58
N LEU A 102 3.65 5.05 -19.86
CA LEU A 102 4.32 5.90 -18.88
C LEU A 102 4.17 7.36 -19.31
N ALA A 103 4.07 8.26 -18.33
CA ALA A 103 4.19 9.69 -18.60
C ALA A 103 5.58 10.00 -19.16
N GLY A 104 5.62 10.82 -20.20
CA GLY A 104 6.87 11.45 -20.62
C GLY A 104 7.39 12.37 -19.52
N VAL A 105 8.70 12.46 -19.39
CA VAL A 105 9.33 13.51 -18.58
C VAL A 105 9.36 14.79 -19.41
N SER A 106 8.77 15.87 -18.91
CA SER A 106 9.04 17.20 -19.50
C SER A 106 10.42 17.63 -19.00
N THR A 107 11.38 17.76 -19.91
CA THR A 107 12.66 18.42 -19.68
C THR A 107 12.48 19.92 -19.56
#